data_AF-A0A2E5WMS0-F1
#
_entry.id   AF-A0A2E5WMS0-F1
#
_cell.length_a   1.000
_cell.length_b   1.000
_cell.length_c   1.000
_cell.angle_alpha   90.00
_cell.angle_beta   90.00
_cell.angle_gamma   90.00
#
_symmetry.space_group_name_H-M   'P 1'
#
loop_
_entity.id
_entity.type
_entity.pdbx_description
1 polymer ?
#
loop_
_entity_poly.entity_id
_entity_poly.type
_entity_poly.pdbx_seq_one_letter_code
_entity_poly.pdbx_strand_id
1 'polypeptide(L)'
;NININIHLGAEVFFNFNLLDIIDNPLTTFGNGKYMLIEFQTFMMPKGYEKHLYDLKISGVTPIIAHPERYRPIQNNIEIIEKLINSGCLIQIDAGSILGHFGKKCKTLAEIMLKKNMVHIIGSDSHGIGKRNFCLKDSVKQAQKIIDYDITPLILDNPRNLIDGKAIEIPEIIKFKKTGFLSRLIGKSTD
;
A
#
# COMPACT_ATOMS: atom_id res chain seq x y z
N ASN A 1 -7.81 29.93 -12.19
CA ASN A 1 -6.59 29.19 -11.78
C ASN A 1 -6.90 28.32 -10.59
N ILE A 2 -6.59 27.03 -10.68
CA ILE A 2 -6.68 26.10 -9.56
C ILE A 2 -5.27 25.97 -8.98
N ASN A 3 -5.10 26.19 -7.68
CA ASN A 3 -3.79 26.10 -7.02
C ASN A 3 -3.41 24.63 -6.79
N ILE A 4 -2.93 23.97 -7.85
CA ILE A 4 -2.51 22.56 -7.84
C ILE A 4 -1.11 22.47 -8.44
N ASN A 5 -0.23 21.77 -7.73
CA ASN A 5 1.06 21.35 -8.25
C ASN A 5 0.94 19.92 -8.80
N ILE A 6 1.47 19.71 -10.01
CA ILE A 6 1.47 18.41 -10.67
C ILE A 6 2.92 17.91 -10.72
N HIS A 7 3.14 16.72 -10.19
CA HIS A 7 4.41 16.01 -10.29
C HIS A 7 4.25 14.86 -11.29
N LEU A 8 5.20 14.71 -12.21
CA LEU A 8 5.21 13.61 -13.17
C LEU A 8 5.75 12.34 -12.50
N GLY A 9 5.21 11.19 -12.87
CA GLY A 9 5.63 9.89 -12.40
C GLY A 9 4.78 8.79 -13.02
N ALA A 10 5.10 7.55 -12.68
CA ALA A 10 4.43 6.35 -13.16
C ALA A 10 4.10 5.43 -12.00
N GLU A 11 2.95 4.75 -12.12
CA GLU A 11 2.73 3.47 -11.48
C GLU A 11 3.40 2.40 -12.35
N VAL A 12 4.47 1.81 -11.82
CA VAL A 12 5.28 0.84 -12.56
C VAL A 12 4.68 -0.54 -12.35
N PHE A 13 4.10 -1.11 -13.39
CA PHE A 13 3.69 -2.51 -13.34
C PHE A 13 4.91 -3.41 -13.16
N PHE A 14 4.88 -4.29 -12.17
CA PHE A 14 6.00 -5.14 -11.82
C PHE A 14 6.41 -6.02 -12.99
N ASN A 15 7.71 -5.98 -13.29
CA ASN A 15 8.38 -6.91 -14.18
C ASN A 15 9.81 -7.10 -13.68
N PHE A 16 10.50 -8.15 -14.10
CA PHE A 16 11.81 -8.52 -13.55
C PHE A 16 12.94 -7.53 -13.90
N ASN A 17 12.67 -6.54 -14.75
CA ASN A 17 13.59 -5.51 -15.21
C ASN A 17 13.52 -4.20 -14.40
N LEU A 18 12.98 -4.20 -13.16
CA LEU A 18 12.85 -2.96 -12.36
C LEU A 18 14.16 -2.17 -12.25
N LEU A 19 15.30 -2.87 -12.09
CA LEU A 19 16.62 -2.25 -11.99
C LEU A 19 17.06 -1.55 -13.28
N ASP A 20 16.64 -2.07 -14.44
CA ASP A 20 17.04 -1.53 -15.74
C ASP A 20 16.37 -0.17 -16.03
N ILE A 21 15.34 0.17 -15.27
CA ILE A 21 14.51 1.37 -15.49
C ILE A 21 14.60 2.39 -14.35
N ILE A 22 15.47 2.21 -13.36
CA ILE A 22 15.56 3.11 -12.19
C ILE A 22 16.05 4.52 -12.54
N ASP A 23 16.86 4.64 -13.58
CA ASP A 23 17.40 5.94 -14.05
C ASP A 23 16.36 6.74 -14.84
N ASN A 24 15.20 6.16 -15.15
CA ASN A 24 14.12 6.89 -15.79
C ASN A 24 13.44 7.80 -14.76
N PRO A 25 13.43 9.13 -14.95
CA PRO A 25 12.84 10.05 -13.98
C PRO A 25 11.31 9.92 -13.83
N LEU A 26 10.64 9.18 -14.72
CA LEU A 26 9.20 8.88 -14.58
C LEU A 26 8.92 7.66 -13.72
N THR A 27 9.86 6.72 -13.61
CA THR A 27 9.63 5.47 -12.86
C THR A 27 9.91 5.63 -11.37
N THR A 28 10.53 6.75 -10.97
CA THR A 28 10.89 7.03 -9.59
C THR A 28 10.40 8.39 -9.11
N PHE A 29 10.25 8.53 -7.79
CA PHE A 29 9.89 9.77 -7.09
C PHE A 29 10.99 10.17 -6.11
N GLY A 30 10.97 11.43 -5.67
CA GLY A 30 11.89 11.92 -4.64
C GLY A 30 13.35 11.87 -5.07
N ASN A 31 13.63 12.24 -6.32
CA ASN A 31 14.96 12.17 -6.95
C ASN A 31 15.54 10.75 -6.93
N GLY A 32 14.81 9.77 -7.46
CA GLY A 32 15.29 8.39 -7.57
C GLY A 32 15.11 7.54 -6.32
N LYS A 33 14.50 8.04 -5.25
CA LYS A 33 14.44 7.32 -3.96
C LYS A 33 13.29 6.37 -3.78
N TYR A 34 12.23 6.51 -4.57
CA TYR A 34 10.99 5.75 -4.39
C TYR A 34 10.46 5.27 -5.73
N MET A 35 9.89 4.07 -5.79
CA MET A 35 9.22 3.55 -6.99
C MET A 35 7.85 3.00 -6.58
N LEU A 36 6.78 3.49 -7.21
CA LEU A 36 5.43 2.97 -7.01
C LEU A 36 5.22 1.75 -7.92
N ILE A 37 4.96 0.59 -7.32
CA ILE A 37 4.94 -0.70 -8.01
C ILE A 37 3.55 -1.34 -7.87
N GLU A 38 2.96 -1.68 -9.00
CA GLU A 38 1.72 -2.44 -9.09
C GLU A 38 2.00 -3.91 -9.47
N PHE A 39 1.23 -4.84 -8.91
CA PHE A 39 1.18 -6.24 -9.32
C PHE A 39 -0.17 -6.61 -9.94
N GLN A 40 -0.19 -7.74 -10.64
CA GLN A 40 -1.44 -8.33 -11.12
C GLN A 40 -2.36 -8.74 -9.95
N THR A 41 -3.64 -8.36 -10.03
CA THR A 41 -4.62 -8.59 -8.96
C THR A 41 -4.71 -10.03 -8.46
N PHE A 42 -4.53 -11.01 -9.33
CA PHE A 42 -4.75 -12.43 -9.00
C PHE A 42 -3.48 -13.20 -8.67
N MET A 43 -2.29 -12.63 -8.90
CA MET A 43 -1.03 -13.34 -8.69
C MET A 43 0.14 -12.37 -8.46
N MET A 44 1.05 -12.78 -7.59
CA MET A 44 2.38 -12.17 -7.51
C MET A 44 3.38 -13.11 -8.19
N PRO A 45 4.23 -12.62 -9.11
CA PRO A 45 5.21 -13.46 -9.79
C PRO A 45 6.17 -14.12 -8.81
N LYS A 46 6.54 -15.38 -9.00
CA LYS A 46 7.51 -16.05 -8.12
C LYS A 46 8.85 -15.29 -8.13
N GLY A 47 9.44 -15.10 -6.94
CA GLY A 47 10.73 -14.43 -6.80
C GLY A 47 10.66 -12.90 -6.82
N TYR A 48 9.46 -12.30 -6.81
CA TYR A 48 9.30 -10.85 -6.72
C TYR A 48 10.06 -10.26 -5.52
N GLU A 49 10.13 -10.99 -4.42
CA GLU A 49 10.79 -10.58 -3.19
C GLU A 49 12.27 -10.22 -3.43
N LYS A 50 12.96 -11.00 -4.25
CA LYS A 50 14.37 -10.76 -4.59
C LYS A 50 14.52 -9.46 -5.37
N HIS A 51 13.65 -9.20 -6.33
CA HIS A 51 13.72 -7.99 -7.16
C HIS A 51 13.38 -6.73 -6.36
N LEU A 52 12.42 -6.80 -5.43
CA LEU A 52 12.14 -5.70 -4.52
C LEU A 52 13.32 -5.44 -3.55
N TYR A 53 13.96 -6.50 -3.07
CA TYR A 53 15.16 -6.39 -2.25
C TYR A 53 16.33 -5.76 -3.02
N ASP A 54 16.61 -6.23 -4.23
CA ASP A 54 17.70 -5.68 -5.05
C ASP A 54 17.46 -4.19 -5.37
N LEU A 55 16.21 -3.81 -5.66
CA LEU A 55 15.80 -2.42 -5.85
C LEU A 55 16.04 -1.58 -4.59
N LYS A 56 15.71 -2.11 -3.40
CA LYS A 56 15.99 -1.44 -2.13
C LYS A 56 17.49 -1.22 -1.90
N ILE A 57 18.31 -2.23 -2.18
CA ILE A 57 19.77 -2.16 -2.05
C ILE A 57 20.39 -1.18 -3.05
N SER A 58 19.79 -0.99 -4.22
CA SER A 58 20.21 0.04 -5.19
C SER A 58 19.83 1.47 -4.78
N GLY A 59 19.22 1.66 -3.59
CA GLY A 59 18.84 2.96 -3.06
C GLY A 59 17.41 3.40 -3.40
N VAL A 60 16.64 2.56 -4.11
CA VAL A 60 15.26 2.86 -4.51
C VAL A 60 14.29 2.09 -3.60
N THR A 61 13.51 2.78 -2.79
CA THR A 61 12.55 2.15 -1.88
C THR A 61 11.27 1.76 -2.64
N PRO A 62 10.91 0.46 -2.67
CA PRO A 62 9.65 0.03 -3.27
C PRO A 62 8.45 0.54 -2.47
N ILE A 63 7.44 1.06 -3.16
CA ILE A 63 6.12 1.35 -2.61
C ILE A 63 5.13 0.43 -3.32
N ILE A 64 4.49 -0.47 -2.59
CA ILE A 64 3.51 -1.39 -3.16
C ILE A 64 2.16 -0.67 -3.26
N ALA A 65 1.67 -0.51 -4.49
CA ALA A 65 0.41 0.14 -4.80
C ALA A 65 -0.77 -0.77 -4.42
N HIS A 66 -1.72 -0.22 -3.68
CA HIS A 66 -3.00 -0.81 -3.28
C HIS A 66 -3.03 -2.34 -3.09
N PRO A 67 -2.13 -2.91 -2.26
CA PRO A 67 -2.00 -4.36 -2.13
C PRO A 67 -3.22 -5.03 -1.50
N GLU A 68 -4.10 -4.25 -0.85
CA GLU A 68 -5.38 -4.72 -0.34
C GLU A 68 -6.32 -5.27 -1.43
N ARG A 69 -6.04 -4.95 -2.70
CA ARG A 69 -6.77 -5.45 -3.86
C ARG A 69 -6.28 -6.82 -4.33
N TYR A 70 -5.09 -7.26 -3.93
CA TYR A 70 -4.47 -8.47 -4.46
C TYR A 70 -4.97 -9.72 -3.77
N ARG A 71 -5.46 -10.70 -4.54
CA ARG A 71 -6.02 -11.96 -4.03
C ARG A 71 -5.03 -12.76 -3.18
N PRO A 72 -3.72 -12.87 -3.52
CA PRO A 72 -2.75 -13.52 -2.64
C PRO A 72 -2.67 -12.87 -1.25
N ILE A 73 -2.75 -11.54 -1.17
CA ILE A 73 -2.65 -10.78 0.09
C ILE A 73 -3.95 -10.83 0.88
N GLN A 74 -5.10 -10.76 0.20
CA GLN A 74 -6.41 -11.01 0.82
C GLN A 74 -6.51 -12.40 1.46
N ASN A 75 -5.81 -13.39 0.90
CA ASN A 75 -5.74 -14.74 1.47
C ASN A 75 -4.67 -14.88 2.56
N ASN A 76 -3.60 -14.08 2.50
CA ASN A 76 -2.51 -14.12 3.47
C ASN A 76 -1.88 -12.74 3.70
N ILE A 77 -2.31 -12.06 4.77
CA ILE A 77 -1.79 -10.75 5.16
C ILE A 77 -0.33 -10.78 5.63
N GLU A 78 0.23 -11.94 5.99
CA GLU A 78 1.65 -12.06 6.38
C GLU A 78 2.59 -11.66 5.23
N ILE A 79 2.11 -11.67 3.98
CA ILE A 79 2.84 -11.13 2.82
C ILE A 79 3.15 -9.64 3.02
N ILE A 80 2.21 -8.85 3.56
CA ILE A 80 2.45 -7.44 3.89
C ILE A 80 3.49 -7.30 4.99
N GLU A 81 3.43 -8.13 6.04
CA GLU A 81 4.44 -8.11 7.11
C GLU A 81 5.84 -8.36 6.54
N LYS A 82 5.99 -9.33 5.63
CA LYS A 82 7.27 -9.61 4.96
C LYS A 82 7.75 -8.45 4.07
N LEU A 83 6.86 -7.84 3.29
CA LEU A 83 7.17 -6.68 2.45
C LEU A 83 7.66 -5.49 3.28
N ILE A 84 6.99 -5.19 4.39
CA ILE A 84 7.38 -4.10 5.28
C ILE A 84 8.72 -4.41 5.94
N ASN A 85 8.91 -5.64 6.45
CA ASN A 85 10.16 -6.07 7.06
C ASN A 85 11.33 -6.09 6.07
N SER A 86 11.09 -6.22 4.76
CA SER A 86 12.12 -6.08 3.73
C SER A 86 12.37 -4.62 3.31
N GLY A 87 11.72 -3.65 3.95
CA GLY A 87 11.92 -2.22 3.74
C GLY A 87 11.05 -1.62 2.64
N CYS A 88 10.00 -2.32 2.19
CA CYS A 88 8.98 -1.76 1.30
C CYS A 88 7.99 -0.89 2.08
N LEU A 89 7.47 0.13 1.41
CA LEU A 89 6.35 0.93 1.87
C LEU A 89 5.05 0.43 1.22
N ILE A 90 3.93 0.80 1.82
CA ILE A 90 2.60 0.36 1.42
C ILE A 90 1.71 1.57 1.22
N GLN A 91 1.14 1.69 0.03
CA GLN A 91 0.10 2.67 -0.27
C GLN A 91 -1.23 1.94 -0.45
N ILE A 92 -2.26 2.28 0.32
CA ILE A 92 -3.62 1.74 0.11
C ILE A 92 -4.50 2.75 -0.63
N ASP A 93 -5.51 2.26 -1.33
CA ASP A 93 -6.47 3.10 -2.03
C ASP A 93 -7.55 3.65 -1.07
N ALA A 94 -7.86 4.93 -1.20
CA ALA A 94 -8.89 5.64 -0.44
C ALA A 94 -10.29 4.98 -0.56
N GLY A 95 -10.74 4.70 -1.78
CA GLY A 95 -11.97 3.97 -2.09
C GLY A 95 -12.00 2.54 -1.55
N SER A 96 -10.85 1.89 -1.31
CA SER A 96 -10.80 0.60 -0.60
C SER A 96 -11.36 0.73 0.82
N ILE A 97 -11.04 1.81 1.53
CA ILE A 97 -11.53 2.11 2.90
C ILE A 97 -13.06 2.30 2.89
N LEU A 98 -13.59 2.88 1.81
CA LEU A 98 -15.04 3.08 1.63
C LEU A 98 -15.75 1.82 1.12
N GLY A 99 -15.02 0.85 0.58
CA GLY A 99 -15.53 -0.41 0.06
C GLY A 99 -15.92 -0.40 -1.42
N HIS A 100 -15.38 0.54 -2.20
CA HIS A 100 -15.63 0.62 -3.64
C HIS A 100 -15.15 -0.63 -4.40
N PHE A 101 -14.15 -1.34 -3.87
CA PHE A 101 -13.58 -2.56 -4.45
C PHE A 101 -14.08 -3.85 -3.75
N GLY A 102 -15.20 -3.75 -3.04
CA GLY A 102 -15.87 -4.88 -2.41
C GLY A 102 -15.43 -5.17 -0.97
N LYS A 103 -16.18 -6.05 -0.31
CA LYS A 103 -16.09 -6.30 1.14
C LYS A 103 -14.71 -6.80 1.59
N LYS A 104 -14.10 -7.72 0.84
CA LYS A 104 -12.78 -8.28 1.20
C LYS A 104 -11.69 -7.21 1.19
N CYS A 105 -11.68 -6.37 0.16
CA CYS A 105 -10.75 -5.27 0.01
C CYS A 105 -10.91 -4.26 1.16
N LYS A 106 -12.15 -3.87 1.47
CA LYS A 106 -12.46 -3.02 2.63
C LYS A 106 -11.96 -3.59 3.95
N THR A 107 -12.32 -4.84 4.25
CA THR A 107 -11.91 -5.49 5.49
C THR A 107 -10.40 -5.58 5.62
N LEU A 108 -9.68 -5.87 4.52
CA LEU A 108 -8.23 -5.90 4.54
C LEU A 108 -7.63 -4.51 4.75
N ALA A 109 -8.13 -3.47 4.08
CA ALA A 109 -7.69 -2.09 4.29
C ALA A 109 -7.86 -1.64 5.75
N GLU A 110 -9.01 -1.96 6.36
CA GLU A 110 -9.28 -1.69 7.78
C GLU A 110 -8.31 -2.43 8.71
N ILE A 111 -8.01 -3.71 8.43
CA ILE A 111 -7.05 -4.50 9.22
C ILE A 111 -5.64 -3.91 9.09
N MET A 112 -5.21 -3.55 7.88
CA MET A 112 -3.89 -2.97 7.63
C MET A 112 -3.71 -1.63 8.36
N LEU A 113 -4.74 -0.77 8.33
CA LEU A 113 -4.75 0.49 9.09
C LEU A 113 -4.58 0.24 10.59
N LYS A 114 -5.37 -0.68 11.17
CA LYS A 114 -5.28 -0.99 12.61
C LYS A 114 -3.96 -1.67 13.01
N LYS A 115 -3.25 -2.27 12.06
CA LYS A 115 -1.98 -2.96 12.29
C LYS A 115 -0.74 -2.09 12.04
N ASN A 116 -0.91 -0.79 11.75
CA ASN A 116 0.19 0.11 11.35
C ASN A 116 0.94 -0.39 10.09
N MET A 117 0.24 -1.01 9.15
CA MET A 117 0.85 -1.55 7.92
C MET A 117 0.78 -0.59 6.73
N VAL A 118 0.09 0.54 6.88
CA VAL A 118 -0.16 1.52 5.82
C VAL A 118 0.78 2.70 6.02
N HIS A 119 1.41 3.16 4.94
CA HIS A 119 2.34 4.29 4.97
C HIS A 119 1.79 5.48 4.19
N ILE A 120 0.97 5.24 3.16
CA ILE A 120 0.36 6.25 2.31
C ILE A 120 -1.10 5.87 2.00
N ILE A 121 -1.99 6.85 1.95
CA ILE A 121 -3.33 6.71 1.37
C ILE A 121 -3.38 7.52 0.07
N GLY A 122 -3.54 6.82 -1.05
CA GLY A 122 -3.64 7.40 -2.38
C GLY A 122 -5.06 7.28 -2.93
N SER A 123 -5.48 8.20 -3.79
CA SER A 123 -6.83 8.17 -4.36
C SER A 123 -7.02 7.17 -5.50
N ASP A 124 -5.97 6.92 -6.30
CA ASP A 124 -6.03 6.12 -7.53
C ASP A 124 -7.25 6.50 -8.42
N SER A 125 -7.46 7.82 -8.57
CA SER A 125 -8.63 8.36 -9.24
C SER A 125 -8.47 8.29 -10.76
N HIS A 126 -9.53 7.84 -11.41
CA HIS A 126 -9.64 7.71 -12.88
C HIS A 126 -10.77 8.57 -13.45
N GLY A 127 -11.25 9.57 -12.69
CA GLY A 127 -12.30 10.51 -13.12
C GLY A 127 -13.32 10.84 -12.04
N ILE A 128 -14.45 11.44 -12.43
CA ILE A 128 -15.49 11.95 -11.51
C ILE A 128 -16.52 10.89 -11.06
N GLY A 129 -16.47 9.69 -11.63
CA GLY A 129 -17.43 8.61 -11.37
C GLY A 129 -17.11 7.80 -10.11
N LYS A 130 -17.21 6.47 -10.21
CA LYS A 130 -16.98 5.55 -9.08
C LYS A 130 -15.53 5.53 -8.57
N ARG A 131 -14.53 5.73 -9.46
CA ARG A 131 -13.11 5.88 -9.11
C ARG A 131 -12.71 7.36 -9.02
N ASN A 132 -13.42 8.10 -8.17
CA ASN A 132 -13.08 9.49 -7.87
C ASN A 132 -12.06 9.60 -6.74
N PHE A 133 -11.66 10.83 -6.39
CA PHE A 133 -10.65 11.06 -5.37
C PHE A 133 -11.00 10.47 -4.00
N CYS A 134 -12.25 10.61 -3.56
CA CYS A 134 -12.81 10.18 -2.26
C CYS A 134 -11.94 10.35 -0.98
N LEU A 135 -10.83 11.10 -1.03
CA LEU A 135 -9.87 11.21 0.07
C LEU A 135 -10.50 11.74 1.36
N LYS A 136 -11.30 12.81 1.27
CA LYS A 136 -11.94 13.43 2.44
C LYS A 136 -12.81 12.44 3.23
N ASP A 137 -13.64 11.66 2.53
CA ASP A 137 -14.54 10.71 3.17
C ASP A 137 -13.79 9.47 3.65
N SER A 138 -12.76 9.06 2.91
CA SER A 138 -11.87 7.95 3.28
C SER A 138 -11.08 8.26 4.55
N VAL A 139 -10.57 9.48 4.69
CA VAL A 139 -9.89 9.96 5.91
C VAL A 139 -10.83 9.97 7.10
N LYS A 140 -12.05 10.51 6.94
CA LYS A 140 -13.06 10.47 8.01
C LYS A 140 -13.40 9.05 8.42
N GLN A 141 -13.47 8.11 7.47
CA GLN A 141 -13.74 6.71 7.78
C GLN A 141 -12.55 6.07 8.50
N ALA A 142 -11.33 6.30 8.02
CA ALA A 142 -10.10 5.82 8.64
C ALA A 142 -9.96 6.33 10.08
N GLN A 143 -10.24 7.60 10.36
CA GLN A 143 -10.22 8.17 11.72
C GLN A 143 -11.22 7.53 12.70
N LYS A 144 -12.24 6.81 12.21
CA LYS A 144 -13.14 6.01 13.06
C LYS A 144 -12.60 4.61 13.33
N ILE A 145 -11.63 4.16 12.54
CA ILE A 145 -11.06 2.81 12.55
C ILE A 145 -9.81 2.77 13.44
N ILE A 146 -9.02 3.84 13.43
CA ILE A 146 -7.74 3.97 14.14
C ILE A 146 -7.83 4.97 15.28
N ASP A 147 -6.92 4.84 16.25
CA ASP A 147 -6.77 5.69 17.43
C ASP A 147 -5.50 6.55 17.42
N TYR A 148 -4.74 6.54 16.30
CA TYR A 148 -3.54 7.33 16.10
C TYR A 148 -3.75 8.44 15.05
N ASP A 149 -2.80 9.37 14.99
CA ASP A 149 -2.82 10.48 14.04
C ASP A 149 -2.65 9.97 12.60
N ILE A 150 -3.64 10.27 11.74
CA ILE A 150 -3.63 9.88 10.33
C ILE A 150 -2.76 10.78 9.46
N THR A 151 -2.36 11.96 9.96
CA THR A 151 -1.61 12.98 9.21
C THR A 151 -0.38 12.43 8.48
N PRO A 152 0.44 11.53 9.07
CA PRO A 152 1.54 10.91 8.36
C PRO A 152 1.13 10.22 7.06
N LEU A 153 -0.02 9.54 7.04
CA LEU A 153 -0.47 8.73 5.89
C LEU A 153 -1.00 9.56 4.71
N ILE A 154 -1.42 10.80 4.96
CA ILE A 154 -2.13 11.64 3.98
C ILE A 154 -1.41 12.94 3.61
N LEU A 155 -0.45 13.36 4.43
CA LEU A 155 0.25 14.63 4.25
C LEU A 155 1.77 14.45 4.36
N ASP A 156 2.27 13.97 5.50
CA ASP A 156 3.72 13.99 5.74
C ASP A 156 4.47 12.98 4.88
N ASN A 157 4.01 11.73 4.82
CA ASN A 157 4.67 10.70 3.99
C ASN A 157 4.55 10.99 2.49
N PRO A 158 3.38 11.41 1.94
CA PRO A 158 3.32 11.89 0.56
C PRO A 158 4.27 13.05 0.27
N ARG A 159 4.41 14.01 1.20
CA ARG A 159 5.37 15.11 1.04
C ARG A 159 6.82 14.62 1.09
N ASN A 160 7.15 13.74 2.03
CA ASN A 160 8.48 13.16 2.15
C ASN A 160 8.85 12.34 0.90
N LEU A 161 7.89 11.59 0.34
CA LEU A 161 8.05 10.88 -0.94
C LEU A 161 8.45 11.83 -2.06
N ILE A 162 7.74 12.96 -2.21
CA ILE A 162 8.03 13.96 -3.25
C ILE A 162 9.36 14.67 -3.00
N ASP A 163 9.65 15.01 -1.74
CA ASP A 163 10.88 15.69 -1.33
C ASP A 163 12.11 14.76 -1.33
N GLY A 164 11.94 13.43 -1.49
CA GLY A 164 13.02 12.46 -1.34
C GLY A 164 13.54 12.35 0.09
N LYS A 165 12.71 12.60 1.08
CA LYS A 165 13.02 12.43 2.51
C LYS A 165 12.59 11.06 2.99
N ALA A 166 13.30 10.53 3.98
CA ALA A 166 12.96 9.25 4.57
C ALA A 166 11.52 9.24 5.11
N ILE A 167 10.83 8.11 4.92
CA ILE A 167 9.51 7.84 5.48
C ILE A 167 9.71 6.83 6.60
N GLU A 168 9.23 7.18 7.79
CA GLU A 168 9.31 6.29 8.95
C GLU A 168 8.33 5.12 8.79
N ILE A 169 8.80 3.93 9.15
CA ILE A 169 8.01 2.70 9.15
C ILE A 169 7.65 2.41 10.61
N PRO A 170 6.39 2.62 11.04
CA PRO A 170 5.98 2.32 12.40
C PRO A 170 6.06 0.81 12.67
N GLU A 171 6.22 0.44 13.94
CA GLU A 171 6.17 -0.96 14.33
C GLU A 171 4.77 -1.56 14.04
N ILE A 172 4.78 -2.76 13.44
CA ILE A 172 3.55 -3.49 13.13
C ILE A 172 2.89 -3.96 14.43
N ILE A 173 1.62 -3.59 14.60
CA ILE A 173 0.82 -4.04 15.75
C ILE A 173 0.42 -5.51 15.53
N LYS A 174 0.81 -6.37 16.48
CA LYS A 174 0.43 -7.79 16.51
C LYS A 174 -0.82 -7.97 17.37
N PHE A 175 -1.94 -8.33 16.75
CA PHE A 175 -3.11 -8.78 17.51
C PHE A 175 -2.85 -10.13 18.15
N LYS A 176 -3.18 -10.27 19.44
CA LYS A 176 -3.23 -11.59 20.09
C LYS A 176 -4.34 -12.40 19.41
N LYS A 177 -4.04 -13.64 18.98
CA LYS A 177 -5.08 -14.60 18.59
C LYS A 177 -5.98 -14.83 19.80
N THR A 178 -7.17 -14.25 19.83
CA THR A 178 -8.18 -14.59 20.81
C THR A 178 -8.68 -16.00 20.47
N GLY A 179 -8.42 -16.96 21.35
CA GLY A 179 -8.61 -18.40 21.13
C GLY A 179 -10.06 -18.88 20.93
N PHE A 180 -11.01 -17.99 20.69
CA PHE A 180 -12.42 -18.32 20.47
C PHE A 180 -12.79 -18.51 19.00
N LEU A 181 -12.04 -17.94 18.05
CA LEU A 181 -12.36 -17.98 16.62
C LEU A 181 -11.68 -19.10 15.82
N SER A 182 -10.75 -19.84 16.43
CA SER A 182 -10.14 -21.03 15.79
C SER A 182 -11.09 -22.23 15.73
N ARG A 183 -12.20 -22.21 16.49
CA ARG A 183 -13.14 -23.33 16.61
C ARG A 183 -14.25 -23.34 15.55
N LEU A 184 -14.44 -22.24 14.82
CA LEU A 184 -15.49 -22.10 13.79
C LEU A 184 -15.01 -22.39 12.36
N ILE A 185 -13.71 -22.58 12.15
CA ILE A 185 -13.11 -22.85 10.82
C ILE A 185 -12.54 -24.27 10.74
N GLY A 186 -12.60 -25.04 11.84
CA GLY A 186 -11.93 -26.34 11.99
C GLY A 186 -12.81 -27.59 11.97
N LYS A 187 -13.99 -27.57 11.34
CA LYS A 187 -14.76 -28.80 11.07
C LYS A 187 -15.52 -28.69 9.74
N SER A 188 -14.88 -29.16 8.67
CA SER A 188 -15.54 -29.64 7.46
C SER A 188 -14.53 -30.52 6.71
N THR A 189 -14.53 -31.81 7.07
CA THR A 189 -14.20 -32.97 6.23
C THR A 189 -14.65 -34.20 7.01
N ASP A 190 -15.88 -34.65 6.74
CA ASP A 190 -16.14 -36.07 6.55
C ASP A 190 -16.18 -36.30 5.03
#